data_AF-A0AAU8JVX1-F1
#
_entry.id   AF-A0AAU8JVX1-F1
#
_cell.length_a   1.000
_cell.length_b   1.000
_cell.length_c   1.000
_cell.angle_alpha   90.00
_cell.angle_beta   90.00
_cell.angle_gamma   90.00
#
_symmetry.space_group_name_H-M   'P 1'
#
loop_
_entity.id
_entity.type
_entity.pdbx_description
1 polymer ?
#
loop_
_entity_poly.entity_id
_entity_poly.type
_entity_poly.pdbx_seq_one_letter_code
_entity_poly.pdbx_strand_id
1 'polypeptide(L)' 'MGLAPAAIVMRVKHPAVWPVVDEDGYILGVLTADRATGLLAAAAAP' A
#
# COMPACT_ATOMS: atom_id res chain seq x y z
N MET A 1 0.27 3.00 -9.11
CA MET A 1 1.28 2.18 -8.40
C MET A 1 0.57 1.04 -7.67
N GLY A 2 1.00 -0.21 -7.86
CA GLY A 2 0.34 -1.38 -7.25
C GLY A 2 0.62 -1.57 -5.76
N LEU A 3 -0.14 -2.47 -5.12
CA LEU A 3 -0.11 -2.71 -3.67
C LEU A 3 1.23 -3.28 -3.16
N ALA A 4 1.89 -4.13 -3.95
CA ALA A 4 3.20 -4.70 -3.63
C ALA A 4 4.34 -3.66 -3.54
N PRO A 5 4.53 -2.75 -4.52
CA PRO A 5 5.52 -1.68 -4.38
C PRO A 5 5.26 -0.76 -3.19
N ALA A 6 3.99 -0.45 -2.87
CA ALA A 6 3.66 0.33 -1.69
C ALA A 6 4.13 -0.37 -0.40
N ALA A 7 3.83 -1.66 -0.23
CA ALA A 7 4.26 -2.42 0.94
C ALA A 7 5.80 -2.52 1.07
N ILE A 8 6.52 -2.66 -0.04
CA ILE A 8 7.99 -2.69 -0.04
C ILE A 8 8.54 -1.35 0.44
N VAL A 9 8.04 -0.22 -0.08
CA VAL A 9 8.48 1.10 0.37
C VAL A 9 8.12 1.33 1.83
N MET A 10 6.92 0.93 2.26
CA MET A 10 6.49 1.02 3.65
C MET A 10 7.39 0.20 4.59
N ARG A 11 7.86 -0.97 4.15
CA ARG A 11 8.78 -1.81 4.92
C ARG A 11 10.21 -1.24 4.98
N VAL A 12 10.72 -0.69 3.88
CA VAL A 12 12.11 -0.21 3.79
C VAL A 12 12.30 1.17 4.41
N LYS A 13 11.35 2.08 4.17
CA LYS A 13 11.45 3.48 4.62
C LYS A 13 10.69 3.75 5.93
N HIS A 14 10.00 2.75 6.45
CA HIS A 14 9.13 2.85 7.63
C HIS A 14 8.07 3.99 7.61
N PRO A 15 7.51 4.45 6.47
CA PRO A 15 6.39 5.38 6.53
C PRO A 15 5.16 4.68 7.13
N ALA A 16 4.57 5.31 8.14
CA ALA A 16 3.38 4.81 8.81
C ALA A 16 2.16 4.76 7.88
N VAL A 17 2.14 5.64 6.87
CA VAL A 17 1.03 5.85 5.95
C VAL A 17 1.52 6.00 4.51
N TRP A 18 0.74 5.50 3.57
CA TRP A 18 0.97 5.63 2.13
C TRP A 18 -0.30 6.15 1.44
N PRO A 19 -0.26 7.31 0.76
CA PRO A 19 -1.41 7.81 0.03
C PRO A 19 -1.65 6.94 -1.20
N VAL A 20 -2.88 6.44 -1.33
CA VAL A 20 -3.35 5.78 -2.55
C VAL A 20 -3.80 6.88 -3.48
N VAL A 21 -3.15 6.98 -4.64
CA VAL A 21 -3.46 7.97 -5.68
C VAL A 21 -3.96 7.28 -6.95
N ASP A 22 -4.82 7.95 -7.69
CA ASP A 22 -5.16 7.57 -9.06
C ASP A 22 -4.05 7.94 -10.05
N GLU A 23 -4.30 7.74 -11.35
CA GLU A 23 -3.35 8.02 -12.42
C GLU A 23 -3.10 9.52 -12.63
N ASP A 24 -4.07 10.36 -12.26
CA ASP A 24 -4.01 11.81 -12.33
C ASP A 24 -3.36 12.43 -11.07
N GLY A 25 -3.01 11.60 -10.08
CA GLY A 25 -2.36 12.00 -8.84
C GLY A 25 -3.32 12.45 -7.74
N TYR A 26 -4.63 12.26 -7.89
CA TYR A 26 -5.60 12.54 -6.85
C TYR A 26 -5.57 11.49 -5.76
N ILE A 27 -5.61 11.93 -4.50
CA ILE A 27 -5.65 11.04 -3.34
C ILE A 27 -7.04 10.40 -3.26
N LEU A 28 -7.07 9.08 -3.43
CA LEU A 28 -8.25 8.25 -3.23
C LEU A 28 -8.38 7.78 -1.78
N GLY A 29 -7.27 7.75 -1.02
CA GLY A 29 -7.29 7.39 0.40
C GLY A 29 -5.91 7.16 0.99
N VAL A 30 -5.89 6.60 2.20
CA VAL A 30 -4.65 6.31 2.94
C VAL A 30 -4.57 4.82 3.24
N LEU A 31 -3.42 4.23 2.93
CA LEU A 31 -3.05 2.86 3.25
C LEU A 31 -2.09 2.86 4.44
N THR A 32 -2.36 2.05 5.45
CA THR A 32 -1.44 1.83 6.58
C THR A 32 -0.59 0.58 6.34
N ALA A 33 0.58 0.51 6.97
CA ALA A 33 1.49 -0.62 6.78
C ALA A 33 0.85 -1.98 7.14
N ASP A 34 0.11 -2.01 8.26
CA ASP A 34 -0.65 -3.19 8.71
C ASP A 34 -1.66 -3.65 7.64
N ARG A 35 -2.44 -2.71 7.12
CA ARG A 35 -3.44 -2.99 6.08
C ARG A 35 -2.79 -3.43 4.78
N ALA A 36 -1.64 -2.87 4.41
CA ALA A 36 -0.88 -3.27 3.23
C ALA A 36 -0.41 -4.73 3.32
N THR A 37 0.11 -5.15 4.47
CA THR A 37 0.52 -6.54 4.72
C THR A 37 -0.68 -7.49 4.68
N GLY A 38 -1.80 -7.13 5.32
CA GLY A 38 -3.02 -7.93 5.30
C GLY A 38 -3.60 -8.10 3.89
N LEU A 39 -3.62 -7.03 3.10
CA LEU A 39 -4.11 -7.06 1.71
C LEU A 39 -3.23 -7.90 0.78
N LEU A 40 -1.90 -7.87 0.96
CA LEU A 40 -1.00 -8.74 0.22
C LEU A 40 -1.17 -10.21 0.57
N ALA A 41 -1.39 -10.52 1.85
CA ALA A 41 -1.67 -11.89 2.29
C ALA A 41 -3.00 -12.40 1.73
N ALA A 42 -4.04 -11.55 1.73
CA ALA A 42 -5.34 -11.87 1.14
C ALA A 42 -5.27 -12.09 -0.38
N ALA A 43 -4.46 -11.30 -1.09
CA ALA A 43 -4.26 -11.43 -2.53
C ALA A 43 -3.46 -12.68 -2.94
N ALA A 44 -2.76 -13.32 -2.00
CA ALA A 44 -2.00 -14.55 -2.22
C ALA A 44 -2.77 -15.83 -1.81
N ALA A 45 -3.97 -15.69 -1.25
CA ALA A 45 -4.85 -16.82 -0.94
C ALA A 45 -5.49 -17.36 -2.25
N PRO A 46 -5.60 -18.69 -2.41
CA PRO A 46 -6.09 -19.33 -3.63
C PRO A 46 -7.58 -19.09 -3.91
#